data_AF-A0A6B2GCB2-F1
#
_entry.id   AF-A0A6B2GCB2-F1
#
_cell.length_a   1.000
_cell.length_b   1.000
_cell.length_c   1.000
_cell.angle_alpha   90.00
_cell.angle_beta   90.00
_cell.angle_gamma   90.00
#
_symmetry.space_group_name_H-M   'P 1'
#
loop_
_entity.id
_entity.type
_entity.pdbx_description
1 polymer ?
#
loop_
_entity_poly.entity_id
_entity_poly.type
_entity_poly.pdbx_seq_one_letter_code
_entity_poly.pdbx_strand_id
1 'polypeptide(L)'
;VLNSKKDSFFIDYKPVSKQEMLNFLESIGFSKCNPYNIVKQGKVTELALATDSKRYNLLIDISGVKVYNEKREESLKMLNDASEQRVKIRQYINDLVERLRILDNEKEEMADYNRREKEKNKIEHVIYQRERSDHMRKLNSLNQEKEA
;
A
#
# COMPACT_ATOMS: atom_id res chain seq x y z
N VAL A 1 -30.62 5.36 -33.15
CA VAL A 1 -31.69 5.14 -32.14
C VAL A 1 -31.13 5.51 -30.79
N LEU A 2 -31.41 6.74 -30.32
CA LEU A 2 -31.09 7.15 -28.95
C LEU A 2 -31.95 6.29 -28.02
N ASN A 3 -31.28 5.51 -27.19
CA ASN A 3 -31.90 4.57 -26.26
C ASN A 3 -32.71 5.36 -25.22
N SER A 4 -34.03 5.47 -25.43
CA SER A 4 -34.98 6.37 -24.76
C SER A 4 -35.22 6.10 -23.26
N LYS A 5 -34.34 5.35 -22.60
CA LYS A 5 -34.41 5.04 -21.16
C LYS A 5 -33.21 5.54 -20.35
N LYS A 6 -32.28 6.28 -20.95
CA LYS A 6 -31.11 6.82 -20.24
C LYS A 6 -31.19 8.34 -20.15
N ASP A 7 -31.26 8.84 -18.92
CA ASP A 7 -31.13 10.27 -18.63
C ASP A 7 -29.74 10.75 -19.08
N SER A 8 -29.71 11.85 -19.85
CA SER A 8 -28.48 12.45 -20.37
C SER A 8 -28.45 13.93 -20.00
N PHE A 9 -27.32 14.41 -19.48
CA PHE A 9 -27.14 15.80 -19.03
C PHE A 9 -26.13 16.50 -19.95
N PHE A 10 -26.37 17.77 -20.24
CA PHE A 10 -25.51 18.58 -21.11
C PHE A 10 -25.28 19.97 -20.50
N ILE A 11 -24.04 20.46 -20.55
CA ILE A 11 -23.64 21.84 -20.22
C ILE A 11 -22.94 22.41 -21.45
N ASP A 12 -23.44 23.51 -22.03
CA ASP A 12 -22.91 24.10 -23.27
C ASP A 12 -22.67 23.06 -24.39
N TYR A 13 -23.67 22.22 -24.65
CA TYR A 13 -23.63 21.11 -25.62
C TYR A 13 -22.62 19.99 -25.32
N LYS A 14 -21.88 20.06 -24.22
CA LYS A 14 -20.99 19.00 -23.77
C LYS A 14 -21.75 18.00 -22.89
N PRO A 15 -21.66 16.69 -23.18
CA PRO A 15 -22.25 15.68 -22.31
C PRO A 15 -21.51 15.67 -20.97
N VAL A 16 -22.26 15.71 -19.88
CA VAL A 16 -21.72 15.66 -18.51
C VAL A 16 -22.40 14.55 -17.72
N SER A 17 -21.70 14.02 -16.72
CA SER A 17 -22.29 13.09 -15.77
C SER A 17 -23.26 13.80 -14.83
N LYS A 18 -24.16 13.04 -14.21
CA LYS A 18 -25.07 13.54 -13.18
C LYS A 18 -24.32 14.20 -12.00
N GLN A 19 -23.17 13.63 -11.61
CA GLN A 19 -22.36 14.15 -10.51
C GLN A 19 -21.73 15.49 -10.86
N GLU A 20 -21.16 15.63 -12.05
CA GLU A 20 -20.59 16.91 -12.51
C GLU A 20 -21.65 18.01 -12.61
N MET A 21 -22.85 17.68 -13.11
CA MET A 21 -23.96 18.63 -13.15
C MET A 21 -24.37 19.08 -11.74
N LEU A 22 -24.46 18.16 -10.77
CA LEU A 22 -24.76 18.49 -9.38
C LEU A 22 -23.66 19.33 -8.73
N ASN A 23 -22.39 19.00 -8.96
CA ASN A 23 -21.25 19.77 -8.46
C ASN A 23 -21.21 21.19 -9.03
N PHE A 24 -21.59 21.36 -10.30
CA PHE A 24 -21.72 22.68 -10.93
C PHE A 24 -22.87 23.50 -10.33
N LEU A 25 -24.01 22.89 -10.05
CA LEU A 25 -25.11 23.57 -9.36
C LEU A 25 -24.72 23.98 -7.94
N GLU A 26 -24.03 23.10 -7.20
CA GLU A 26 -23.52 23.42 -5.87
C GLU A 26 -22.50 24.56 -5.88
N SER A 27 -21.62 24.64 -6.89
CA SER A 27 -20.63 25.72 -7.00
C SER A 27 -21.26 27.10 -7.26
N ILE A 28 -22.43 27.13 -7.88
CA ILE A 28 -23.23 28.36 -8.11
C ILE A 28 -24.10 28.70 -6.88
N GLY A 29 -24.17 27.82 -5.88
CA GLY A 29 -24.98 28.00 -4.67
C GLY A 29 -26.37 27.34 -4.74
N PHE A 30 -26.68 26.65 -5.83
CA PHE A 30 -27.84 25.75 -5.90
C PHE A 30 -27.52 24.42 -5.22
N SER A 31 -27.56 24.42 -3.89
CA SER A 31 -27.39 23.19 -3.13
C SER A 31 -28.62 22.29 -3.23
N LYS A 32 -28.41 20.99 -3.43
CA LYS A 32 -29.44 19.94 -3.31
C LYS A 32 -30.08 19.93 -1.92
N CYS A 33 -29.33 20.37 -0.90
CA CYS A 33 -29.77 20.39 0.49
C CYS A 33 -30.70 21.55 0.83
N ASN A 34 -30.86 22.55 -0.07
CA ASN A 34 -31.81 23.63 0.09
C ASN A 34 -32.99 23.50 -0.89
N PRO A 35 -34.04 22.71 -0.56
CA PRO A 35 -35.18 22.48 -1.43
C PRO A 35 -36.08 23.72 -1.60
N TYR A 36 -35.84 24.81 -0.86
CA TYR A 36 -36.72 25.98 -0.87
C TYR A 36 -36.47 26.97 -2.01
N ASN A 37 -35.52 26.66 -2.90
CA ASN A 37 -35.43 27.37 -4.18
C ASN A 37 -36.72 27.20 -5.01
N ILE A 38 -37.50 26.13 -4.77
CA ILE A 38 -38.78 25.88 -5.43
C ILE A 38 -39.81 25.43 -4.38
N VAL A 39 -40.92 26.17 -4.26
CA VAL A 39 -42.01 25.81 -3.35
C VAL A 39 -43.11 25.08 -4.14
N LYS A 40 -43.31 23.79 -3.83
CA LYS A 40 -44.42 23.00 -4.39
C LYS A 40 -45.75 23.32 -3.70
N GLN A 41 -46.86 23.07 -4.39
CA GLN A 41 -48.20 23.21 -3.82
C GLN A 41 -48.33 22.38 -2.53
N GLY A 42 -48.93 22.96 -1.49
CA GLY A 42 -49.13 22.32 -0.18
C GLY A 42 -47.92 22.38 0.78
N LYS A 43 -46.73 22.81 0.31
CA LYS A 43 -45.53 22.85 1.16
C LYS A 43 -45.62 23.87 2.29
N VAL A 44 -46.27 25.01 2.05
CA VAL A 44 -46.49 26.06 3.06
C VAL A 44 -47.37 25.53 4.20
N THR A 45 -48.43 24.80 3.88
CA THR A 45 -49.32 24.17 4.87
C THR A 45 -48.59 23.09 5.65
N GLU A 46 -47.76 22.27 4.99
CA GLU A 46 -46.92 21.27 5.68
C GLU A 46 -45.96 21.93 6.69
N LEU A 47 -45.36 23.07 6.32
CA LEU A 47 -44.45 23.80 7.20
C LEU A 47 -45.19 24.43 8.38
N ALA A 48 -46.39 24.98 8.15
CA ALA A 48 -47.23 25.56 9.19
C ALA A 48 -47.69 24.53 10.23
N LEU A 49 -47.94 23.29 9.80
CA LEU A 49 -48.34 22.17 10.66
C LEU A 49 -47.15 21.32 11.15
N ALA A 50 -45.91 21.71 10.82
CA ALA A 50 -44.73 20.92 11.16
C ALA A 50 -44.42 20.97 12.67
N THR A 51 -44.04 19.81 13.21
CA THR A 51 -43.51 19.69 14.58
C THR A 51 -42.19 20.43 14.74
N ASP A 52 -41.86 20.82 15.98
CA ASP A 52 -40.62 21.55 16.29
C ASP A 52 -39.38 20.79 15.81
N SER A 53 -39.33 19.46 15.97
CA SER A 53 -38.22 18.64 15.49
C SER A 53 -38.04 18.72 13.96
N LYS A 54 -39.15 18.80 13.21
CA LYS A 54 -39.09 18.89 11.75
C LYS A 54 -38.68 20.30 11.29
N ARG A 55 -39.09 21.35 12.02
CA ARG A 55 -38.58 22.72 11.83
C ARG A 55 -37.10 22.83 12.18
N TYR A 56 -36.64 22.18 13.25
CA TYR A 56 -35.24 22.15 13.64
C TYR A 56 -34.37 21.47 12.57
N ASN A 57 -34.74 20.28 12.11
CA ASN A 57 -34.01 19.58 11.04
C ASN A 57 -33.93 20.43 9.78
N LEU A 58 -34.97 21.21 9.50
CA LEU A 58 -34.97 22.12 8.38
C LEU A 58 -33.94 23.24 8.50
N LEU A 59 -33.84 23.84 9.68
CA LEU A 59 -32.82 24.85 9.97
C LEU A 59 -31.41 24.27 9.83
N ILE A 60 -31.21 23.03 10.28
CA ILE A 60 -29.94 22.31 10.10
C ILE A 60 -29.62 22.09 8.63
N ASP A 61 -30.59 21.64 7.82
CA ASP A 61 -30.41 21.44 6.38
C ASP A 61 -30.07 22.76 5.65
N ILE A 62 -30.72 23.88 6.01
CA ILE A 62 -30.45 25.21 5.43
C ILE A 62 -29.08 25.74 5.86
N SER A 63 -28.67 25.49 7.10
CA SER A 63 -27.39 25.99 7.64
C SER A 63 -26.14 25.40 6.97
N GLY A 64 -26.30 24.39 6.11
CA GLY A 64 -25.18 23.70 5.46
C GLY A 64 -24.32 22.84 6.39
N VAL A 65 -24.67 22.75 7.68
CA VAL A 65 -23.98 21.94 8.70
C VAL A 65 -23.97 20.46 8.34
N LYS A 66 -25.00 19.99 7.62
CA LYS A 66 -25.11 18.61 7.17
C LYS A 66 -23.98 18.19 6.22
N VAL A 67 -23.69 18.99 5.20
CA VAL A 67 -22.60 18.72 4.24
C VAL A 67 -21.24 18.72 4.95
N TYR A 68 -21.04 19.65 5.89
CA TYR A 68 -19.84 19.67 6.72
C TYR A 68 -19.69 18.40 7.56
N ASN A 69 -20.76 17.96 8.22
CA ASN A 69 -20.76 16.74 9.04
C ASN A 69 -20.50 15.48 8.20
N GLU A 70 -21.12 15.36 7.03
CA GLU A 70 -20.90 14.24 6.10
C GLU A 70 -19.42 14.20 5.65
N LYS A 71 -18.86 15.33 5.21
CA LYS A 71 -17.43 15.41 4.83
C LYS A 71 -16.50 15.11 5.99
N ARG A 72 -16.86 15.56 7.20
CA ARG A 72 -16.08 15.30 8.42
C ARG A 72 -16.08 13.80 8.75
N GLU A 73 -17.22 13.13 8.65
CA GLU A 73 -17.33 11.69 8.89
C GLU A 73 -16.53 10.88 7.86
N GLU A 74 -16.61 11.26 6.58
CA GLU A 74 -15.80 10.65 5.51
C GLU A 74 -14.30 10.84 5.77
N SER A 75 -13.89 12.06 6.13
CA SER A 75 -12.50 12.37 6.47
C SER A 75 -12.00 11.56 7.66
N LEU A 76 -12.85 11.37 8.68
CA LEU A 76 -12.52 10.53 9.85
C LEU A 76 -12.35 9.06 9.47
N LYS A 77 -13.18 8.53 8.56
CA LYS A 77 -13.01 7.17 8.03
C LYS A 77 -11.67 7.03 7.31
N MET A 78 -11.35 7.97 6.41
CA MET A 78 -10.06 7.98 5.71
C MET A 78 -8.86 8.05 6.67
N LEU A 79 -8.96 8.84 7.74
CA LEU A 79 -7.92 8.95 8.76
C LEU A 79 -7.73 7.63 9.53
N ASN A 80 -8.82 6.94 9.86
CA ASN A 80 -8.76 5.64 10.51
C ASN A 80 -8.11 4.58 9.60
N ASP A 81 -8.53 4.52 8.33
CA ASP A 81 -7.94 3.61 7.34
C ASP A 81 -6.44 3.88 7.16
N ALA A 82 -6.04 5.15 7.07
CA ALA A 82 -4.63 5.54 6.97
C ALA A 82 -3.83 5.15 8.22
N SER A 83 -4.44 5.26 9.41
CA SER A 83 -3.82 4.82 10.67
C SER A 83 -3.60 3.31 10.69
N GLU A 84 -4.59 2.52 10.26
CA GLU A 84 -4.45 1.06 10.17
C GLU A 84 -3.34 0.65 9.17
N GLN A 85 -3.31 1.28 7.99
CA GLN A 85 -2.24 1.03 7.01
C GLN A 85 -0.86 1.37 7.57
N ARG A 86 -0.75 2.47 8.33
CA ARG A 86 0.49 2.86 8.99
C ARG A 86 0.96 1.84 10.03
N VAL A 87 0.04 1.17 10.74
CA VAL A 87 0.39 0.08 11.66
C VAL A 87 0.95 -1.11 10.89
N LYS A 88 0.30 -1.53 9.80
CA LYS A 88 0.77 -2.63 8.94
C LYS A 88 2.15 -2.34 8.36
N ILE A 89 2.38 -1.13 7.84
CA ILE A 89 3.69 -0.71 7.32
C ILE A 89 4.78 -0.85 8.40
N ARG A 90 4.48 -0.44 9.65
CA ARG A 90 5.45 -0.61 10.74
C ARG A 90 5.76 -2.06 11.06
N GLN A 91 4.77 -2.95 11.00
CA GLN A 91 4.99 -4.39 11.16
C GLN A 91 5.93 -4.92 10.06
N TYR A 92 5.66 -4.58 8.80
CA TYR A 92 6.53 -4.98 7.68
C TYR A 92 7.96 -4.44 7.82
N ILE A 93 8.13 -3.20 8.29
CA ILE A 93 9.46 -2.64 8.55
C ILE A 93 10.18 -3.46 9.63
N ASN A 94 9.51 -3.84 10.71
CA ASN A 94 10.12 -4.65 11.76
C ASN A 94 10.54 -6.03 11.23
N ASP A 95 9.69 -6.67 10.43
CA ASP A 95 10.00 -7.97 9.81
C ASP A 95 11.23 -7.87 8.88
N LEU A 96 11.34 -6.77 8.12
CA LEU A 96 12.50 -6.49 7.27
C LEU A 96 13.77 -6.28 8.09
N VAL A 97 13.70 -5.59 9.22
CA VAL A 97 14.85 -5.38 10.11
C VAL A 97 15.33 -6.70 10.69
N GLU A 98 14.42 -7.56 11.16
CA GLU A 98 14.81 -8.90 11.65
C GLU A 98 15.43 -9.74 10.53
N ARG A 99 14.87 -9.68 9.31
CA ARG A 99 15.45 -10.40 8.17
C ARG A 99 16.82 -9.89 7.77
N LEU A 100 17.05 -8.57 7.82
CA LEU A 100 18.38 -7.99 7.61
C LEU A 100 19.38 -8.48 8.65
N ARG A 101 18.98 -8.53 9.92
CA ARG A 101 19.83 -9.05 10.99
C ARG A 101 20.23 -10.52 10.77
N ILE A 102 19.31 -11.35 10.31
CA ILE A 102 19.60 -12.76 9.96
C ILE A 102 20.63 -12.82 8.82
N LEU A 103 20.41 -12.04 7.76
CA LEU A 103 21.32 -11.99 6.60
C LEU A 103 22.73 -11.50 6.98
N ASP A 104 22.84 -10.55 7.90
CA ASP A 104 24.14 -10.09 8.40
C ASP A 104 24.88 -11.20 9.17
N ASN A 105 24.17 -11.98 10.00
CA ASN A 105 24.77 -13.13 10.68
C ASN A 105 25.20 -14.21 9.68
N GLU A 106 24.34 -14.55 8.71
CA GLU A 106 24.67 -15.54 7.66
C GLU A 106 25.91 -15.11 6.85
N LYS A 107 26.07 -13.80 6.60
CA LYS A 107 27.24 -13.26 5.92
C LYS A 107 28.51 -13.42 6.75
N GLU A 108 28.46 -13.21 8.06
CA GLU A 108 29.59 -13.45 8.96
C GLU A 108 29.98 -14.94 8.99
N GLU A 109 29.00 -15.83 9.13
CA GLU A 109 29.22 -17.28 9.09
C GLU A 109 29.85 -17.72 7.75
N MET A 110 29.39 -17.16 6.64
CA MET A 110 29.96 -17.45 5.32
C MET A 110 31.40 -16.95 5.19
N ALA A 111 31.74 -15.81 5.79
CA ALA A 111 33.11 -15.30 5.81
C ALA A 111 34.04 -16.23 6.60
N ASP A 112 33.58 -16.75 7.73
CA ASP A 112 34.32 -17.71 8.54
C ASP A 112 34.47 -19.07 7.85
N TYR A 113 33.43 -19.55 7.19
CA TYR A 113 33.48 -20.75 6.34
C TYR A 113 34.56 -20.61 5.26
N ASN A 114 34.53 -19.51 4.50
CA ASN A 114 35.50 -19.25 3.44
C ASN A 114 36.95 -19.16 3.98
N ARG A 115 37.13 -18.61 5.19
CA ARG A 115 38.45 -18.58 5.85
C ARG A 115 38.94 -19.99 6.17
N ARG A 116 38.09 -20.82 6.77
CA ARG A 116 38.42 -22.21 7.12
C ARG A 116 38.66 -23.06 5.88
N GLU A 117 37.89 -22.86 4.82
CA GLU A 117 38.08 -23.54 3.54
C GLU A 117 39.44 -23.23 2.91
N LYS A 118 39.88 -21.96 2.95
CA LYS A 118 41.22 -21.58 2.48
C LYS A 118 42.32 -22.27 3.29
N GLU A 119 42.19 -22.34 4.61
CA GLU A 119 43.16 -23.04 5.47
C GLU A 119 43.18 -24.55 5.19
N LYS A 120 42.01 -25.18 5.04
CA LYS A 120 41.89 -26.58 4.64
C LYS A 120 42.61 -26.84 3.31
N ASN A 121 42.35 -26.03 2.28
CA ASN A 121 42.97 -26.20 0.96
C ASN A 121 44.49 -26.05 1.01
N LYS A 122 45.03 -25.15 1.84
CA LYS A 122 46.48 -25.03 2.07
C LYS A 122 47.05 -26.31 2.67
N ILE A 123 46.40 -26.85 3.71
CA ILE A 123 46.83 -28.07 4.39
C ILE A 123 46.78 -29.28 3.43
N GLU A 124 45.68 -29.43 2.68
CA GLU A 124 45.53 -30.48 1.66
C GLU A 124 46.65 -30.39 0.62
N HIS A 125 46.95 -29.19 0.12
CA HIS A 125 48.05 -29.02 -0.83
C HIS A 125 49.40 -29.44 -0.25
N VAL A 126 49.68 -29.14 1.03
CA VAL A 126 50.90 -29.56 1.71
C VAL A 126 50.96 -31.08 1.87
N ILE A 127 49.84 -31.73 2.21
CA ILE A 127 49.74 -33.19 2.31
C ILE A 127 50.02 -33.83 0.93
N TYR A 128 49.32 -33.39 -0.12
CA TYR A 128 49.53 -33.90 -1.47
C TYR A 128 50.97 -33.70 -1.96
N GLN A 129 51.61 -32.58 -1.61
CA GLN A 129 53.01 -32.35 -1.96
C GLN A 129 53.97 -33.31 -1.24
N ARG A 130 53.70 -33.64 0.03
CA ARG A 130 54.48 -34.64 0.79
C ARG A 130 54.30 -36.03 0.20
N GLU A 131 53.06 -36.47 -0.01
CA GLU A 131 52.75 -37.77 -0.61
C GLU A 131 53.40 -37.92 -1.98
N ARG A 132 53.31 -36.88 -2.83
CA ARG A 132 53.96 -36.88 -4.14
C ARG A 132 55.48 -37.03 -4.02
N SER A 133 56.11 -36.35 -3.06
CA SER A 133 57.55 -36.44 -2.83
C SER A 133 57.96 -37.85 -2.36
N ASP A 134 57.16 -38.46 -1.48
CA ASP A 134 57.41 -39.82 -0.99
C ASP A 134 57.22 -40.87 -2.08
N HIS A 135 56.17 -40.74 -2.90
CA HIS A 135 55.98 -41.58 -4.09
C HIS A 135 57.14 -41.43 -5.08
N MET A 136 57.63 -40.21 -5.31
CA MET A 136 58.76 -39.94 -6.21
C MET A 136 60.06 -40.55 -5.69
N ARG A 137 60.33 -40.45 -4.38
CA ARG A 137 61.46 -41.14 -3.74
C ARG A 137 61.38 -42.65 -3.93
N LYS A 138 60.20 -43.24 -3.72
CA LYS A 138 59.98 -44.68 -3.89
C LYS A 138 60.13 -45.11 -5.35
N LEU A 139 59.70 -44.29 -6.29
CA LEU A 139 59.87 -44.55 -7.73
C LEU A 139 61.35 -44.50 -8.14
N ASN A 140 62.11 -43.55 -7.59
CA ASN A 140 63.55 -43.46 -7.81
C ASN A 140 64.32 -44.65 -7.23
N SER A 141 63.98 -45.12 -6.02
CA SER A 141 64.63 -46.31 -5.45
C SER A 141 64.37 -47.57 -6.27
N LEU A 142 63.12 -47.75 -6.74
CA LEU A 142 62.76 -48.87 -7.63
C LEU A 142 63.47 -48.80 -8.99
N ASN A 143 63.71 -47.60 -9.53
CA ASN A 143 64.47 -47.45 -10.78
C ASN A 143 65.96 -47.76 -10.57
N GLN A 144 66.56 -47.34 -9.45
CA GLN A 144 67.94 -47.68 -9.11
C GLN A 144 68.12 -49.19 -8.91
N GLU A 145 67.17 -49.88 -8.29
CA GLU A 145 67.16 -51.36 -8.19
C GLU A 145 67.03 -52.06 -9.54
N LYS A 146 66.47 -51.41 -10.57
CA LYS A 146 66.36 -51.97 -11.92
C LYS A 146 67.57 -51.71 -12.81
N GLU A 147 68.32 -50.63 -12.53
CA GLU A 147 69.52 -50.25 -13.29
C GLU A 147 70.80 -50.88 -12.73
N ALA A 148 70.76 -51.42 -11.51
CA ALA A 148 71.81 -52.23 -10.88
C ALA A 148 71.66 -53.73 -11.23
#